data_AF-A0A843L553-F1
#
_entry.id   AF-A0A843L553-F1
#
_cell.length_a   1.000
_cell.length_b   1.000
_cell.length_c   1.000
_cell.angle_alpha   90.00
_cell.angle_beta   90.00
_cell.angle_gamma   90.00
#
_symmetry.space_group_name_H-M   'P 1'
#
loop_
_entity.id
_entity.type
_entity.pdbx_description
1 polymer ?
#
loop_
_entity_poly.entity_id
_entity_poly.type
_entity_poly.pdbx_seq_one_letter_code
_entity_poly.pdbx_strand_id
1 'polypeptide(L)' 'MAKKTQKRMPRRREEFTYRGHSVTDLQQMALSELLPIMPARARRKFDRG' A
#
# COMPACT_ATOMS: atom_id res chain seq x y z
N MET A 1 28.94 -1.31 10.04
CA MET A 1 27.78 -0.50 10.49
C MET A 1 26.95 -0.11 9.28
N ALA A 2 25.72 -0.63 9.14
CA ALA A 2 24.89 -0.40 7.95
C ALA A 2 24.34 1.03 7.94
N LYS A 3 24.70 1.82 6.91
CA LYS A 3 24.16 3.17 6.70
C LYS A 3 22.64 3.06 6.44
N LYS A 4 21.83 3.63 7.33
CA LYS A 4 20.40 3.83 7.09
C LYS A 4 20.23 4.88 6.00
N THR A 5 19.93 4.44 4.79
CA THR A 5 19.57 5.32 3.68
C THR A 5 18.29 6.06 4.04
N GLN A 6 18.38 7.35 4.34
CA GLN A 6 17.19 8.20 4.47
C GLN A 6 16.54 8.32 3.09
N LYS A 7 15.34 7.77 2.94
CA LYS A 7 14.51 8.03 1.76
C LYS A 7 14.05 9.48 1.82
N ARG A 8 14.68 10.34 1.01
CA ARG A 8 14.20 11.72 0.77
C ARG A 8 12.81 11.63 0.14
N MET A 9 11.81 12.12 0.85
CA MET A 9 10.46 12.30 0.28
C MET A 9 10.53 13.41 -0.77
N PRO A 10 10.03 13.19 -1.99
CA PRO A 10 10.00 14.22 -3.02
C PRO A 10 9.05 15.36 -2.65
N ARG A 11 9.44 16.58 -3.02
CA ARG A 11 8.73 17.85 -2.73
C ARG A 11 7.49 18.10 -3.60
N ARG A 12 7.21 17.26 -4.61
CA ARG A 12 6.05 17.36 -5.51
C ARG A 12 5.01 16.30 -5.14
N ARG A 13 3.73 16.56 -5.45
CA ARG A 13 2.63 15.57 -5.44
C ARG A 13 2.97 14.44 -6.44
N GLU A 14 3.92 13.60 -6.10
CA GLU A 14 4.08 12.31 -6.78
C GLU A 14 2.90 11.47 -6.31
N GLU A 15 2.03 11.18 -7.26
CA GLU A 15 0.81 10.43 -7.03
C GLU A 15 1.16 9.15 -6.27
N PHE A 16 0.59 9.00 -5.08
CA PHE A 16 0.88 7.86 -4.24
C PHE A 16 0.43 6.60 -4.98
N THR A 17 1.39 5.72 -5.24
CA THR A 17 1.13 4.41 -5.82
C THR A 17 1.40 3.32 -4.80
N TYR A 18 0.46 2.40 -4.69
CA TYR A 18 0.58 1.21 -3.88
C TYR A 18 0.56 -0.02 -4.77
N ARG A 19 1.65 -0.77 -4.82
CA ARG A 19 1.78 -1.99 -5.64
C ARG A 19 1.45 -1.76 -7.13
N GLY A 20 1.60 -0.53 -7.63
CA GLY A 20 1.27 -0.15 -9.00
C GLY A 20 -0.14 0.45 -9.19
N HIS A 21 -0.93 0.57 -8.12
CA HIS A 21 -2.27 1.18 -8.16
C HIS A 21 -2.27 2.58 -7.55
N SER A 22 -3.03 3.50 -8.14
CA SER A 22 -3.24 4.82 -7.55
C SER A 22 -4.22 4.74 -6.37
N VAL A 23 -4.30 5.81 -5.57
CA VAL A 23 -5.27 5.89 -4.46
C VAL A 23 -6.71 5.76 -4.96
N THR A 24 -7.03 6.37 -6.11
CA THR A 24 -8.37 6.31 -6.70
C THR A 24 -8.74 4.90 -7.13
N ASP A 25 -7.79 4.16 -7.70
CA ASP A 25 -8.02 2.76 -8.09
C ASP A 25 -8.27 1.89 -6.86
N LEU A 26 -7.46 2.06 -5.81
CA LEU A 26 -7.62 1.32 -4.55
C LEU A 26 -8.96 1.57 -3.87
N GLN A 27 -9.52 2.78 -3.99
CA GLN A 27 -10.83 3.12 -3.42
C GLN A 27 -12.00 2.50 -4.19
N GLN A 28 -11.81 2.24 -5.49
CA GLN A 28 -12.84 1.64 -6.35
C GLN A 28 -12.81 0.10 -6.33
N MET A 29 -11.69 -0.50 -5.91
CA MET A 29 -11.55 -1.96 -5.82
C MET A 29 -12.49 -2.60 -4.79
N ALA A 30 -12.99 -3.79 -5.12
CA ALA A 30 -13.67 -4.62 -4.15
C ALA A 30 -12.68 -5.21 -3.13
N LEU A 31 -13.17 -5.54 -1.93
CA LEU A 31 -12.34 -6.15 -0.88
C LEU A 31 -11.73 -7.49 -1.32
N SER A 32 -12.42 -8.26 -2.15
CA SER A 32 -11.91 -9.51 -2.76
C SER A 32 -10.67 -9.31 -3.62
N GLU A 33 -10.53 -8.15 -4.25
CA GLU A 33 -9.41 -7.79 -5.13
C GLU A 33 -8.30 -7.08 -4.36
N LEU A 34 -8.68 -6.28 -3.37
CA LEU A 34 -7.77 -5.54 -2.50
C LEU A 34 -7.03 -6.45 -1.50
N LEU A 35 -7.68 -7.46 -0.94
CA LEU A 35 -7.07 -8.32 0.09
C LEU A 35 -5.83 -9.09 -0.41
N PRO A 36 -5.81 -9.70 -1.62
CA PRO A 36 -4.63 -10.37 -2.16
C PRO A 36 -3.38 -9.48 -2.27
N ILE A 37 -3.55 -8.19 -2.61
CA ILE A 37 -2.43 -7.24 -2.71
C ILE A 37 -1.93 -6.74 -1.35
N MET A 38 -2.72 -6.96 -0.29
CA MET A 38 -2.40 -6.53 1.06
C MET A 38 -1.45 -7.49 1.81
N PRO A 39 -0.66 -6.97 2.77
CA PRO A 39 0.21 -7.80 3.61
C PRO A 39 -0.59 -8.82 4.41
N ALA A 40 0.06 -9.95 4.74
CA ALA A 40 -0.58 -11.08 5.45
C ALA A 40 -1.26 -10.68 6.78
N ARG A 41 -0.73 -9.69 7.50
CA ARG A 41 -1.31 -9.20 8.76
C ARG A 41 -2.66 -8.50 8.54
N ALA A 42 -2.78 -7.70 7.48
CA ALA A 42 -4.02 -7.00 7.16
C ALA A 42 -5.11 -8.00 6.72
N ARG A 43 -4.75 -8.96 5.86
CA ARG A 43 -5.65 -10.07 5.48
C ARG A 43 -6.18 -10.82 6.70
N ARG A 44 -5.29 -11.29 7.58
CA ARG A 44 -5.68 -12.01 8.81
C ARG A 44 -6.56 -11.19 9.75
N LYS A 45 -6.38 -9.87 9.81
CA LYS A 45 -7.25 -9.02 10.62
C LYS A 45 -8.66 -9.00 10.04
N PHE A 46 -8.76 -8.84 8.72
CA PHE A 46 -10.04 -8.83 8.01
C PHE A 46 -10.77 -10.17 8.12
N ASP A 47 -10.07 -11.29 7.97
CA ASP A 47 -10.65 -12.64 8.06
C ASP A 47 -11.18 -12.98 9.48
N ARG A 48 -10.70 -12.27 10.51
CA ARG A 48 -11.04 -12.54 11.91
C ARG A 48 -12.19 -11.67 12.45
N GLY A 49 -12.54 -10.58 11.77
CA GLY A 49 -13.44 -9.54 12.28
C GLY A 49 -12.74 -8.56 13.19
#